data_AF-A0A929VVP8-F1
#
_entry.id   AF-A0A929VVP8-F1
#
_cell.length_a   1.000
_cell.length_b   1.000
_cell.length_c   1.000
_cell.angle_alpha   90.00
_cell.angle_beta   90.00
_cell.angle_gamma   90.00
#
_symmetry.space_group_name_H-M   'P 1'
#
loop_
_entity.id
_entity.type
_entity.pdbx_description
1 polymer ?
#
loop_
_entity_poly.entity_id
_entity_poly.type
_entity_poly.pdbx_seq_one_letter_code
_entity_poly.pdbx_strand_id
1 'polypeptide(L)'
;MKDDFKEEISNKIRETIINQASQTEQLGPMMTVSQRAKFVKQPRGGYIKRTEFNEIPLGLGEEELDENSNIHPILIGLSVDYLMRFMLTKKLKDAFFVSWVGANEIKKEKLAESLMKEITGLDNKSITNAIKLTGFDVVVRYGKQGYVPINRIKPNEASIKNVRIMVNRTINFSNIYGPITSYGFDFTNAYTRTVIAGDGDFLTEDTLWDLKVLKNYFNKNHSLQILMYWR
;
A
#
# COMPACT_ATOMS: atom_id res chain seq x y z
N MET A 1 -17.71 -33.15 -27.91
CA MET A 1 -17.18 -31.76 -27.95
C MET A 1 -15.76 -31.84 -28.45
N LYS A 2 -15.63 -31.91 -29.78
CA LYS A 2 -14.43 -32.39 -30.46
C LYS A 2 -13.85 -31.22 -31.25
N ASP A 3 -12.60 -30.92 -30.96
CA ASP A 3 -11.62 -30.08 -31.66
C ASP A 3 -11.99 -28.64 -32.03
N ASP A 4 -13.14 -28.37 -32.67
CA ASP A 4 -13.54 -27.01 -33.10
C ASP A 4 -13.70 -26.03 -31.93
N PHE A 5 -14.23 -26.48 -30.80
CA PHE A 5 -14.39 -25.64 -29.60
C PHE A 5 -13.04 -25.30 -28.93
N LYS A 6 -12.08 -26.22 -28.98
CA LYS A 6 -10.73 -25.96 -28.46
C LYS A 6 -9.97 -25.00 -29.36
N GLU A 7 -10.16 -25.12 -30.67
CA GLU A 7 -9.56 -24.23 -31.67
C GLU A 7 -10.16 -22.82 -31.59
N GLU A 8 -11.48 -22.70 -31.42
CA GLU A 8 -12.16 -21.41 -31.23
C GLU A 8 -11.70 -20.70 -29.94
N ILE A 9 -11.56 -21.44 -28.83
CA ILE A 9 -10.99 -20.90 -27.59
C ILE A 9 -9.53 -20.50 -27.78
N SER A 10 -8.73 -21.31 -28.47
CA SER A 10 -7.32 -20.99 -28.74
C SER A 10 -7.18 -19.73 -29.58
N ASN A 11 -8.02 -19.56 -30.59
CA ASN A 11 -8.03 -18.39 -31.46
C ASN A 11 -8.48 -17.12 -30.71
N LYS A 12 -9.53 -17.21 -29.86
CA LYS A 12 -9.94 -16.09 -28.99
C LYS A 12 -8.86 -15.68 -28.00
N ILE A 13 -8.15 -16.64 -27.41
CA ILE A 13 -7.03 -16.36 -26.51
C ILE A 13 -5.89 -15.70 -27.27
N ARG A 14 -5.53 -16.20 -28.46
CA ARG A 14 -4.49 -15.60 -29.32
C ARG A 14 -4.85 -14.18 -29.74
N GLU A 15 -6.06 -13.94 -30.21
CA GLU A 15 -6.54 -12.59 -30.56
C GLU A 15 -6.50 -11.64 -29.36
N THR A 16 -6.90 -12.11 -28.18
CA THR A 16 -6.84 -11.31 -26.94
C THR A 16 -5.39 -10.94 -26.60
N ILE A 17 -4.47 -11.90 -26.69
CA ILE A 17 -3.03 -11.68 -26.43
C ILE A 17 -2.43 -10.74 -27.47
N ILE A 18 -2.76 -10.91 -28.76
CA ILE A 18 -2.27 -10.06 -29.85
C ILE A 18 -2.80 -8.63 -29.69
N ASN A 19 -4.07 -8.46 -29.33
CA ASN A 19 -4.66 -7.15 -29.07
C ASN A 19 -4.05 -6.48 -27.83
N GLN A 20 -3.76 -7.25 -26.77
CA GLN A 20 -3.03 -6.72 -25.60
C GLN A 20 -1.58 -6.35 -25.95
N ALA A 21 -0.91 -7.15 -26.78
CA ALA A 21 0.46 -6.89 -27.24
C ALA A 21 0.51 -5.64 -28.14
N SER A 22 -0.40 -5.50 -29.11
CA SER A 22 -0.45 -4.34 -30.00
C SER A 22 -0.84 -3.06 -29.26
N GLN A 23 -1.74 -3.14 -28.27
CA GLN A 23 -2.03 -2.01 -27.37
C GLN A 23 -0.82 -1.64 -26.50
N THR A 24 -0.09 -2.63 -25.97
CA THR A 24 1.13 -2.41 -25.19
C THR A 24 2.23 -1.77 -26.06
N GLU A 25 2.30 -2.13 -27.33
CA GLU A 25 3.26 -1.60 -28.31
C GLU A 25 2.92 -0.16 -28.74
N GLN A 26 1.62 0.19 -28.87
CA GLN A 26 1.17 1.53 -29.23
C GLN A 26 1.09 2.52 -28.05
N LEU A 27 0.68 2.06 -26.86
CA LEU A 27 0.31 2.92 -25.72
C LEU A 27 1.29 2.80 -24.54
N GLY A 28 2.20 1.84 -24.61
CA GLY A 28 3.03 1.39 -23.50
C GLY A 28 2.26 0.44 -22.55
N PRO A 29 2.95 -0.22 -21.63
CA PRO A 29 2.34 -1.10 -20.64
C PRO A 29 1.31 -0.37 -19.78
N MET A 30 0.13 -0.98 -19.61
CA MET A 30 -0.86 -0.55 -18.63
C MET A 30 -0.28 -0.67 -17.22
N MET A 31 -0.26 0.44 -16.49
CA MET A 31 0.46 0.55 -15.22
C MET A 31 -0.41 1.14 -14.11
N THR A 32 -0.07 0.81 -12.86
CA THR A 32 -0.54 1.58 -11.71
C THR A 32 0.14 2.96 -11.67
N VAL A 33 -0.41 3.94 -10.95
CA VAL A 33 0.23 5.25 -10.76
C VAL A 33 1.68 5.09 -10.26
N SER A 34 1.92 4.27 -9.23
CA SER A 34 3.27 4.08 -8.68
C SER A 34 4.22 3.42 -9.68
N GLN A 35 3.74 2.48 -10.52
CA GLN A 35 4.54 1.91 -11.60
C GLN A 35 4.87 2.97 -12.65
N ARG A 36 3.87 3.74 -13.10
CA ARG A 36 4.04 4.80 -14.09
C ARG A 36 5.05 5.84 -13.62
N ALA A 37 4.95 6.29 -12.36
CA ALA A 37 5.87 7.25 -11.76
C ALA A 37 7.32 6.75 -11.77
N LYS A 38 7.53 5.43 -11.63
CA LYS A 38 8.86 4.79 -11.67
C LYS A 38 9.43 4.69 -13.08
N PHE A 39 8.60 4.40 -14.09
CA PHE A 39 9.07 4.13 -15.46
C PHE A 39 9.13 5.37 -16.36
N VAL A 40 8.33 6.39 -16.08
CA VAL A 40 8.37 7.63 -16.87
C VAL A 40 9.71 8.33 -16.68
N LYS A 41 10.30 8.78 -17.79
CA LYS A 41 11.49 9.64 -17.74
C LYS A 41 11.14 10.97 -17.09
N GLN A 42 11.90 11.35 -16.08
CA GLN A 42 11.71 12.59 -15.33
C GLN A 42 12.94 13.50 -15.47
N PRO A 43 12.77 14.83 -15.42
CA PRO A 43 13.89 15.76 -15.33
C PRO A 43 14.74 15.51 -14.08
N ARG A 44 15.94 16.07 -14.05
CA ARG A 44 16.81 15.99 -12.86
C ARG A 44 16.10 16.65 -11.67
N GLY A 45 15.89 15.87 -10.61
CA GLY A 45 15.14 16.31 -9.42
C GLY A 45 13.64 16.05 -9.45
N GLY A 46 13.08 15.56 -10.57
CA GLY A 46 11.63 15.32 -10.72
C GLY A 46 10.88 16.54 -11.24
N TYR A 47 9.61 16.34 -11.62
CA TYR A 47 8.71 17.42 -12.07
C TYR A 47 8.35 18.40 -10.94
N ILE A 48 8.31 17.90 -9.71
CA ILE A 48 8.23 18.70 -8.48
C ILE A 48 9.44 18.31 -7.63
N LYS A 49 10.26 19.29 -7.28
CA LYS A 49 11.51 19.05 -6.55
C LYS A 49 11.22 18.93 -5.05
N ARG A 50 11.93 18.03 -4.38
CA ARG A 50 11.87 17.90 -2.91
C ARG A 50 12.08 19.23 -2.18
N THR A 51 13.00 20.06 -2.67
CA THR A 51 13.35 21.36 -2.08
C THR A 51 12.26 22.43 -2.21
N GLU A 52 11.21 22.17 -2.97
CA GLU A 52 10.04 23.05 -3.10
C GLU A 52 8.96 22.72 -2.04
N PHE A 53 9.13 21.63 -1.29
CA PHE A 53 8.23 21.26 -0.19
C PHE A 53 8.69 21.89 1.12
N ASN A 54 7.73 22.31 1.93
CA ASN A 54 7.95 22.65 3.34
C ASN A 54 7.94 21.37 4.19
N GLU A 55 8.93 21.22 5.06
CA GLU A 55 9.02 20.10 5.99
C GLU A 55 8.50 20.55 7.36
N ILE A 56 7.41 19.94 7.83
CA ILE A 56 6.81 20.23 9.13
C ILE A 56 6.96 18.99 10.01
N PRO A 57 7.84 19.02 11.04
CA PRO A 57 8.05 17.87 11.91
C PRO A 57 6.83 17.65 12.83
N LEU A 58 6.31 16.42 12.85
CA LEU A 58 5.21 15.99 13.73
C LEU A 58 5.71 15.05 14.84
N GLY A 59 6.79 15.46 15.51
CA GLY A 59 7.47 14.69 16.56
C GLY A 59 8.99 14.86 16.49
N LEU A 60 9.73 14.03 17.23
CA LEU A 60 11.19 14.06 17.32
C LEU A 60 11.92 13.53 16.07
N GLY A 61 11.21 13.18 15.00
CA GLY A 61 11.82 12.67 13.77
C GLY A 61 12.36 11.24 13.89
N GLU A 62 13.42 10.94 13.13
CA GLU A 62 14.01 9.59 13.08
C GLU A 62 14.76 9.20 14.36
N GLU A 63 15.22 10.18 15.15
CA GLU A 63 15.98 9.98 16.39
C GLU A 63 15.22 9.17 17.46
N GLU A 64 13.88 9.17 17.40
CA GLU A 64 13.03 8.39 18.30
C GLU A 64 12.88 6.91 17.87
N LEU A 65 13.22 6.61 16.62
CA LEU A 65 13.06 5.29 16.03
C LEU A 65 14.31 4.44 16.29
N ASP A 66 14.08 3.19 16.66
CA ASP A 66 15.14 2.24 16.96
C ASP A 66 15.66 1.59 15.67
N GLU A 67 16.93 1.77 15.37
CA GLU A 67 17.60 1.21 14.19
C GLU A 67 17.69 -0.32 14.20
N ASN A 68 17.53 -0.96 15.35
CA ASN A 68 17.56 -2.41 15.49
C ASN A 68 16.26 -3.09 15.00
N SER A 69 15.30 -2.33 14.45
CA SER A 69 14.09 -2.90 13.87
C SER A 69 14.42 -3.93 12.77
N ASN A 70 13.86 -5.14 12.92
CA ASN A 70 14.15 -6.29 12.06
C ASN A 70 13.06 -6.55 10.99
N ILE A 71 12.07 -5.68 10.86
CA ILE A 71 10.99 -5.82 9.88
C ILE A 71 11.22 -4.89 8.70
N HIS A 72 10.96 -5.40 7.50
CA HIS A 72 11.12 -4.62 6.27
C HIS A 72 10.19 -3.38 6.27
N PRO A 73 10.66 -2.19 5.84
CA PRO A 73 9.88 -0.94 5.90
C PRO A 73 8.51 -1.00 5.25
N ILE A 74 8.33 -1.81 4.19
CA ILE A 74 7.02 -2.01 3.54
C ILE A 74 6.00 -2.62 4.51
N LEU A 75 6.36 -3.66 5.26
CA LEU A 75 5.45 -4.27 6.22
C LEU A 75 5.17 -3.33 7.39
N ILE A 76 6.17 -2.57 7.83
CA ILE A 76 5.98 -1.51 8.83
C ILE A 76 4.98 -0.48 8.32
N GLY A 77 5.15 0.01 7.09
CA GLY A 77 4.25 1.00 6.47
C GLY A 77 2.80 0.52 6.40
N LEU A 78 2.57 -0.69 5.89
CA LEU A 78 1.22 -1.28 5.86
C LEU A 78 0.63 -1.44 7.27
N SER A 79 1.46 -1.85 8.24
CA SER A 79 0.99 -2.04 9.62
C SER A 79 0.65 -0.71 10.28
N VAL A 80 1.43 0.34 10.02
CA VAL A 80 1.16 1.69 10.51
C VAL A 80 -0.13 2.23 9.91
N ASP A 81 -0.31 2.10 8.60
CA ASP A 81 -1.52 2.53 7.90
C ASP A 81 -2.77 1.83 8.45
N TYR A 82 -2.79 0.50 8.46
CA TYR A 82 -3.97 -0.26 8.88
C TYR A 82 -4.26 -0.10 10.38
N LEU A 83 -3.24 -0.04 11.24
CA LEU A 83 -3.45 0.24 12.67
C LEU A 83 -4.00 1.65 12.88
N MET A 84 -3.47 2.68 12.20
CA MET A 84 -4.00 4.04 12.32
C MET A 84 -5.47 4.08 11.90
N ARG A 85 -5.83 3.49 10.74
CA ARG A 85 -7.21 3.42 10.27
C ARG A 85 -8.11 2.74 11.29
N PHE A 86 -7.66 1.60 11.84
CA PHE A 86 -8.40 0.91 12.90
C PHE A 86 -8.56 1.78 14.15
N MET A 87 -7.51 2.48 14.59
CA MET A 87 -7.57 3.31 15.78
C MET A 87 -8.51 4.50 15.63
N LEU A 88 -8.61 5.10 14.44
CA LEU A 88 -9.51 6.23 14.16
C LEU A 88 -10.96 5.78 13.91
N THR A 89 -11.16 4.70 13.17
CA THR A 89 -12.52 4.29 12.72
C THR A 89 -13.17 3.23 13.61
N LYS A 90 -12.37 2.51 14.40
CA LYS A 90 -12.77 1.29 15.13
C LYS A 90 -13.27 0.15 14.24
N LYS A 91 -13.01 0.20 12.93
CA LYS A 91 -13.42 -0.84 11.97
C LYS A 91 -12.24 -1.71 11.56
N LEU A 92 -11.94 -2.72 12.38
CA LEU A 92 -10.78 -3.60 12.17
C LEU A 92 -10.84 -4.35 10.83
N LYS A 93 -12.03 -4.85 10.46
CA LYS A 93 -12.20 -5.62 9.21
C LYS A 93 -11.93 -4.77 7.96
N ASP A 94 -12.38 -3.53 7.96
CA ASP A 94 -12.17 -2.60 6.86
C ASP A 94 -10.69 -2.24 6.75
N ALA A 95 -10.06 -1.92 7.89
CA ALA A 95 -8.64 -1.56 7.93
C ALA A 95 -7.72 -2.67 7.43
N PHE A 96 -8.00 -3.94 7.74
CA PHE A 96 -7.18 -5.09 7.35
C PHE A 96 -7.80 -5.90 6.20
N PHE A 97 -8.71 -5.31 5.42
CA PHE A 97 -9.42 -6.00 4.34
C PHE A 97 -8.47 -6.65 3.33
N VAL A 98 -7.45 -5.92 2.88
CA VAL A 98 -6.46 -6.42 1.91
C VAL A 98 -5.70 -7.63 2.46
N SER A 99 -5.28 -7.58 3.72
CA SER A 99 -4.63 -8.71 4.39
C SER A 99 -5.54 -9.93 4.48
N TRP A 100 -6.82 -9.74 4.80
CA TRP A 100 -7.80 -10.83 4.85
C TRP A 100 -8.02 -11.45 3.47
N VAL A 101 -8.18 -10.63 2.42
CA VAL A 101 -8.29 -11.11 1.03
C VAL A 101 -7.07 -11.93 0.64
N GLY A 102 -5.86 -11.44 0.94
CA GLY A 102 -4.62 -12.18 0.67
C GLY A 102 -4.53 -13.52 1.41
N ALA A 103 -5.03 -13.58 2.64
CA ALA A 103 -5.10 -14.82 3.41
C ALA A 103 -6.12 -15.81 2.82
N ASN A 104 -7.30 -15.32 2.43
CA ASN A 104 -8.36 -16.11 1.81
C ASN A 104 -7.90 -16.75 0.48
N GLU A 105 -7.17 -15.99 -0.34
CA GLU A 105 -6.60 -16.47 -1.61
C GLU A 105 -5.69 -17.71 -1.47
N ILE A 106 -5.06 -17.88 -0.31
CA ILE A 106 -4.21 -19.03 0.01
C ILE A 106 -4.80 -19.94 1.09
N LYS A 107 -6.12 -19.87 1.31
CA LYS A 107 -6.89 -20.71 2.24
C LYS A 107 -6.39 -20.63 3.70
N LYS A 108 -6.05 -19.42 4.15
CA LYS A 108 -5.56 -19.11 5.50
C LYS A 108 -6.47 -18.13 6.25
N GLU A 109 -7.73 -18.01 5.84
CA GLU A 109 -8.74 -17.13 6.43
C GLU A 109 -8.88 -17.31 7.95
N LYS A 110 -8.95 -18.56 8.44
CA LYS A 110 -9.05 -18.84 9.89
C LYS A 110 -7.85 -18.32 10.68
N LEU A 111 -6.65 -18.38 10.11
CA LEU A 111 -5.43 -17.88 10.73
C LEU A 111 -5.44 -16.34 10.76
N ALA A 112 -5.82 -15.70 9.66
CA ALA A 112 -5.98 -14.24 9.62
C ALA A 112 -7.01 -13.76 10.63
N GLU A 113 -8.19 -14.41 10.69
CA GLU A 113 -9.23 -14.09 11.68
C GLU A 113 -8.75 -14.27 13.12
N SER A 114 -7.93 -15.29 13.41
CA SER A 114 -7.36 -15.50 14.74
C SER A 114 -6.42 -14.37 15.15
N LEU A 115 -5.59 -13.87 14.22
CA LEU A 115 -4.73 -12.73 14.46
C LEU A 115 -5.54 -11.45 14.66
N MET A 116 -6.55 -11.23 13.81
CA MET A 116 -7.44 -10.06 13.89
C MET A 116 -8.14 -9.98 15.25
N LYS A 117 -8.65 -11.08 15.79
CA LYS A 117 -9.31 -11.10 17.11
C LYS A 117 -8.42 -10.61 18.25
N GLU A 118 -7.10 -10.68 18.07
CA GLU A 118 -6.12 -10.26 19.06
C GLU A 118 -5.55 -8.86 18.79
N ILE A 119 -6.05 -8.15 17.77
CA ILE A 119 -5.72 -6.75 17.50
C ILE A 119 -6.80 -5.89 18.15
N THR A 120 -6.53 -5.42 19.35
CA THR A 120 -7.47 -4.61 20.16
C THR A 120 -7.04 -3.16 20.33
N GLY A 121 -5.80 -2.84 19.96
CA GLY A 121 -5.27 -1.49 20.05
C GLY A 121 -3.83 -1.45 19.60
N LEU A 122 -2.99 -0.78 20.38
CA LEU A 122 -1.57 -0.64 20.06
C LEU A 122 -0.67 -1.45 20.98
N ASP A 123 -1.16 -2.26 21.92
CA ASP A 123 -0.29 -3.09 22.77
C ASP A 123 0.64 -4.02 21.95
N ASN A 124 1.66 -4.59 22.61
CA ASN A 124 2.69 -5.37 21.92
C ASN A 124 2.12 -6.56 21.13
N LYS A 125 1.05 -7.20 21.64
CA LYS A 125 0.40 -8.32 20.99
C LYS A 125 -0.37 -7.85 19.76
N SER A 126 -1.15 -6.79 19.89
CA SER A 126 -1.87 -6.17 18.76
C SER A 126 -0.92 -5.78 17.62
N ILE A 127 0.17 -5.09 17.92
CA ILE A 127 1.14 -4.66 16.90
C ILE A 127 1.84 -5.87 16.25
N THR A 128 2.24 -6.87 17.05
CA THR A 128 2.85 -8.09 16.52
C THR A 128 1.92 -8.79 15.52
N ASN A 129 0.64 -8.88 15.86
CA ASN A 129 -0.35 -9.53 15.03
C ASN A 129 -0.69 -8.72 13.78
N ALA A 130 -0.74 -7.38 13.88
CA ALA A 130 -0.88 -6.50 12.73
C ALA A 130 0.27 -6.68 11.72
N ILE A 131 1.52 -6.72 12.20
CA ILE A 131 2.70 -6.93 11.34
C ILE A 131 2.68 -8.29 10.66
N LYS A 132 2.23 -9.34 11.35
CA LYS A 132 2.09 -10.68 10.75
C LYS A 132 0.97 -10.69 9.71
N LEU A 133 -0.16 -10.06 10.03
CA LEU A 133 -1.35 -10.02 9.20
C LEU A 133 -1.08 -9.30 7.87
N THR A 134 -0.36 -8.17 7.89
CA THR A 134 0.05 -7.45 6.67
C THR A 134 1.01 -8.26 5.79
N GLY A 135 1.61 -9.34 6.30
CA GLY A 135 2.36 -10.30 5.50
C GLY A 135 1.53 -11.02 4.43
N PHE A 136 0.19 -11.02 4.53
CA PHE A 136 -0.70 -11.55 3.50
C PHE A 136 -0.91 -10.61 2.31
N ASP A 137 -0.69 -9.30 2.46
CA ASP A 137 -0.89 -8.31 1.40
C ASP A 137 -0.08 -8.61 0.14
N VAL A 138 1.08 -9.24 0.30
CA VAL A 138 1.95 -9.65 -0.82
C VAL A 138 1.20 -10.55 -1.81
N VAL A 139 0.25 -11.35 -1.35
CA VAL A 139 -0.56 -12.23 -2.20
C VAL A 139 -1.43 -11.41 -3.15
N VAL A 140 -2.06 -10.34 -2.65
CA VAL A 140 -2.90 -9.45 -3.47
C VAL A 140 -2.04 -8.58 -4.38
N ARG A 141 -0.92 -8.06 -3.86
CA ARG A 141 -0.10 -7.05 -4.54
C ARG A 141 0.89 -7.65 -5.56
N TYR A 142 1.36 -8.87 -5.33
CA TYR A 142 2.42 -9.50 -6.12
C TYR A 142 2.16 -10.97 -6.47
N GLY A 143 1.02 -11.54 -6.06
CA GLY A 143 0.67 -12.93 -6.30
C GLY A 143 1.26 -13.91 -5.28
N LYS A 144 0.84 -15.18 -5.41
CA LYS A 144 1.12 -16.25 -4.42
C LYS A 144 2.62 -16.60 -4.32
N GLN A 145 3.40 -16.34 -5.38
CA GLN A 145 4.82 -16.63 -5.45
C GLN A 145 5.66 -15.77 -4.49
N GLY A 146 5.20 -14.56 -4.17
CA GLY A 146 5.87 -13.67 -3.22
C GLY A 146 5.59 -13.98 -1.75
N TYR A 147 4.68 -14.91 -1.46
CA TYR A 147 4.24 -15.17 -0.09
C TYR A 147 5.29 -15.91 0.73
N VAL A 148 5.64 -15.33 1.88
CA VAL A 148 6.43 -15.99 2.92
C VAL A 148 5.50 -16.31 4.09
N PRO A 149 5.57 -17.52 4.68
CA PRO A 149 4.77 -17.88 5.85
C PRO A 149 4.89 -16.86 6.98
N ILE A 150 3.74 -16.34 7.43
CA ILE A 150 3.67 -15.28 8.46
C ILE A 150 4.26 -15.69 9.83
N ASN A 151 4.43 -16.99 10.10
CA ASN A 151 5.12 -17.48 11.29
C ASN A 151 6.64 -17.18 11.29
N ARG A 152 7.21 -16.85 10.12
CA ARG A 152 8.59 -16.37 9.97
C ARG A 152 8.71 -14.88 10.25
N ILE A 153 7.59 -14.14 10.26
CA ILE A 153 7.56 -12.72 10.60
C ILE A 153 7.56 -12.60 12.13
N LYS A 154 8.73 -12.30 12.69
CA LYS A 154 8.98 -12.20 14.13
C LYS A 154 9.48 -10.79 14.46
N PRO A 155 8.58 -9.80 14.62
CA PRO A 155 8.99 -8.46 15.00
C PRO A 155 9.64 -8.48 16.38
N ASN A 156 10.80 -7.85 16.49
CA ASN A 156 11.44 -7.60 17.78
C ASN A 156 10.84 -6.35 18.46
N GLU A 157 11.28 -6.10 19.70
CA GLU A 157 10.81 -4.97 20.50
C GLU A 157 11.01 -3.61 19.81
N ALA A 158 12.17 -3.43 19.15
CA ALA A 158 12.49 -2.25 18.35
C ALA A 158 11.42 -2.00 17.25
N SER A 159 11.04 -3.06 16.51
CA SER A 159 10.01 -2.95 15.47
C SER A 159 8.64 -2.61 16.03
N ILE A 160 8.26 -3.22 17.16
CA ILE A 160 6.98 -2.96 17.83
C ILE A 160 6.92 -1.53 18.34
N LYS A 161 8.00 -1.04 18.97
CA LYS A 161 8.16 0.33 19.45
C LYS A 161 8.04 1.32 18.28
N ASN A 162 8.74 1.07 17.17
CA ASN A 162 8.72 1.95 16.01
C ASN A 162 7.31 2.05 15.39
N VAL A 163 6.61 0.92 15.21
CA VAL A 163 5.23 0.92 14.73
C VAL A 163 4.32 1.71 15.67
N ARG A 164 4.44 1.52 16.99
CA ARG A 164 3.66 2.27 17.99
C ARG A 164 3.85 3.78 17.84
N ILE A 165 5.11 4.22 17.75
CA ILE A 165 5.46 5.65 17.58
C ILE A 165 4.85 6.18 16.29
N MET A 166 5.06 5.51 15.16
CA MET A 166 4.55 5.95 13.87
C MET A 166 3.03 5.98 13.79
N VAL A 167 2.33 5.01 14.39
CA VAL A 167 0.87 5.03 14.47
C VAL A 167 0.39 6.23 15.29
N ASN A 168 0.98 6.48 16.46
CA ASN A 168 0.60 7.64 17.29
C ASN A 168 0.88 8.98 16.59
N ARG A 169 2.00 9.09 15.85
CA ARG A 169 2.29 10.28 15.02
C ARG A 169 1.22 10.49 13.95
N THR A 170 0.78 9.41 13.30
CA THR A 170 -0.24 9.48 12.23
C THR A 170 -1.64 9.79 12.79
N ILE A 171 -1.96 9.29 14.00
CA ILE A 171 -3.18 9.69 14.72
C ILE A 171 -3.12 11.18 15.08
N ASN A 172 -1.99 11.66 15.59
CA ASN A 172 -1.81 13.08 15.89
C ASN A 172 -1.89 13.97 14.65
N PHE A 173 -1.33 13.52 13.53
CA PHE A 173 -1.51 14.15 12.22
C PHE A 173 -3.01 14.32 11.90
N SER A 174 -3.83 13.28 12.10
CA SER A 174 -5.29 13.36 11.87
C SER A 174 -5.99 14.33 12.83
N ASN A 175 -5.44 14.62 14.01
CA ASN A 175 -6.00 15.61 14.93
C ASN A 175 -5.65 17.06 14.50
N ILE A 176 -4.50 17.25 13.84
CA ILE A 176 -4.01 18.57 13.40
C ILE A 176 -4.61 18.96 12.05
N TYR A 177 -4.61 18.02 11.09
CA TYR A 177 -4.97 18.27 9.69
C TYR A 177 -6.29 17.61 9.26
N GLY A 178 -6.90 16.81 10.13
CA GLY A 178 -8.18 16.19 9.84
C GLY A 178 -9.37 17.16 9.96
N PRO A 179 -10.60 16.64 9.93
CA PRO A 179 -10.94 15.22 9.90
C PRO A 179 -10.61 14.55 8.56
N ILE A 180 -10.19 13.28 8.62
CA ILE A 180 -10.06 12.46 7.41
C ILE A 180 -11.48 12.12 6.91
N THR A 181 -11.76 12.45 5.65
CA THR A 181 -13.05 12.28 4.99
C THR A 181 -13.10 10.99 4.17
N SER A 182 -11.96 10.48 3.72
CA SER A 182 -11.85 9.21 2.97
C SER A 182 -10.53 8.49 3.26
N TYR A 183 -10.58 7.16 3.29
CA TYR A 183 -9.44 6.26 3.52
C TYR A 183 -9.33 5.27 2.35
N GLY A 184 -8.15 5.13 1.72
CA GLY A 184 -7.92 4.11 0.68
C GLY A 184 -8.85 4.26 -0.51
N PHE A 185 -8.85 5.45 -1.12
CA PHE A 185 -9.72 5.76 -2.24
C PHE A 185 -9.05 5.42 -3.56
N ASP A 186 -9.88 5.02 -4.52
CA ASP A 186 -9.46 4.84 -5.89
C ASP A 186 -9.74 6.10 -6.73
N PHE A 187 -9.40 6.03 -8.01
CA PHE A 187 -9.63 7.10 -8.98
C PHE A 187 -10.57 6.61 -10.07
N THR A 188 -11.61 5.86 -9.68
CA THR A 188 -12.62 5.34 -10.60
C THR A 188 -13.16 6.47 -11.47
N ASN A 189 -13.23 6.22 -12.78
CA ASN A 189 -13.58 7.17 -13.84
C ASN A 189 -12.49 8.20 -14.24
N ALA A 190 -11.36 8.29 -13.53
CA ALA A 190 -10.23 9.16 -13.90
C ALA A 190 -9.05 8.41 -14.55
N TYR A 191 -9.09 7.07 -14.57
CA TYR A 191 -8.08 6.24 -15.22
C TYR A 191 -8.00 6.48 -16.73
N THR A 192 -6.80 6.32 -17.28
CA THR A 192 -6.49 6.57 -18.70
C THR A 192 -5.94 5.32 -19.35
N ARG A 193 -5.71 5.38 -20.68
CA ARG A 193 -5.06 4.29 -21.43
C ARG A 193 -3.68 3.90 -20.89
N THR A 194 -3.02 4.78 -20.13
CA THR A 194 -1.66 4.57 -19.62
C THR A 194 -1.58 4.34 -18.12
N VAL A 195 -2.67 4.63 -17.39
CA VAL A 195 -2.77 4.50 -15.93
C VAL A 195 -4.11 3.86 -15.62
N ILE A 196 -4.09 2.61 -15.18
CA ILE A 196 -5.29 1.79 -15.03
C ILE A 196 -5.71 1.57 -13.57
N ALA A 197 -4.86 1.94 -12.62
CA ALA A 197 -5.11 1.77 -11.20
C ALA A 197 -4.30 2.79 -10.39
N GLY A 198 -4.83 3.19 -9.24
CA GLY A 198 -4.22 4.10 -8.28
C GLY A 198 -4.90 3.90 -6.94
N ASP A 199 -4.13 4.05 -5.87
CA ASP A 199 -4.53 3.76 -4.49
C ASP A 199 -4.06 4.94 -3.63
N GLY A 200 -4.97 5.87 -3.35
CA GLY A 200 -4.72 7.06 -2.56
C GLY A 200 -4.91 6.78 -1.08
N ASP A 201 -4.03 7.31 -0.23
CA ASP A 201 -4.04 6.98 1.19
C ASP A 201 -5.20 7.67 1.93
N PHE A 202 -5.21 9.02 1.98
CA PHE A 202 -6.24 9.77 2.69
C PHE A 202 -6.71 11.03 1.96
N LEU A 203 -7.98 11.39 2.17
CA LEU A 203 -8.51 12.71 1.88
C LEU A 203 -8.92 13.40 3.18
N THR A 204 -8.72 14.71 3.20
CA THR A 204 -9.36 15.65 4.14
C THR A 204 -10.32 16.53 3.32
N GLU A 205 -10.94 17.55 3.90
CA GLU A 205 -11.91 18.38 3.17
C GLU A 205 -11.33 19.02 1.89
N ASP A 206 -10.07 19.46 1.94
CA ASP A 206 -9.43 20.22 0.87
C ASP A 206 -8.10 19.63 0.37
N THR A 207 -7.58 18.58 1.03
CA THR A 207 -6.22 18.09 0.80
C THR A 207 -6.18 16.58 0.59
N LEU A 208 -5.40 16.17 -0.41
CA LEU A 208 -4.98 14.79 -0.66
C LEU A 208 -3.67 14.49 0.05
N TRP A 209 -3.62 13.36 0.75
CA TRP A 209 -2.46 12.92 1.51
C TRP A 209 -1.96 11.55 1.04
N ASP A 210 -0.65 11.45 0.81
CA ASP A 210 0.07 10.22 0.50
C ASP A 210 1.00 9.89 1.68
N LEU A 211 0.70 8.83 2.41
CA LEU A 211 1.43 8.38 3.59
C LEU A 211 2.58 7.48 3.17
N LYS A 212 3.78 7.72 3.71
CA LYS A 212 4.95 6.89 3.44
C LYS A 212 5.78 6.69 4.70
N VAL A 213 6.19 5.44 4.93
CA VAL A 213 7.27 5.11 5.87
C VAL A 213 8.55 4.99 5.06
N LEU A 214 9.51 5.87 5.32
CA LEU A 214 10.75 5.96 4.57
C LEU A 214 11.95 5.99 5.52
N LYS A 215 13.06 5.37 5.10
CA LYS A 215 14.37 5.49 5.77
C LYS A 215 15.15 6.72 5.29
N ASN A 216 14.83 7.22 4.10
CA ASN A 216 15.47 8.38 3.48
C ASN A 216 14.39 9.38 3.07
N TYR A 217 14.80 10.58 2.67
CA TYR A 217 13.89 11.54 2.04
C TYR A 217 13.09 10.93 0.89
N PHE A 218 11.87 11.45 0.69
CA PHE A 218 11.08 11.08 -0.48
C PHE A 218 11.82 11.45 -1.76
N ASN A 219 11.61 10.64 -2.80
CA ASN A 219 12.28 10.80 -4.09
C ASN A 219 11.30 11.32 -5.15
N LYS A 220 11.83 11.59 -6.36
CA LYS A 220 11.05 12.10 -7.49
C LYS A 220 9.88 11.21 -7.92
N ASN A 221 9.91 9.91 -7.65
CA ASN A 221 8.79 9.02 -7.96
C ASN A 221 7.63 9.26 -6.99
N HIS A 222 7.92 9.55 -5.72
CA HIS A 222 6.88 9.91 -4.75
C HIS A 222 6.24 11.26 -5.10
N SER A 223 7.04 12.27 -5.45
CA SER A 223 6.48 13.58 -5.84
C SER A 223 5.69 13.51 -7.16
N LEU A 224 6.12 12.70 -8.13
CA LEU A 224 5.33 12.45 -9.33
C LEU A 224 4.02 11.68 -9.03
N GLN A 225 4.04 10.73 -8.08
CA GLN A 225 2.82 10.02 -7.66
C GLN A 225 1.76 11.01 -7.12
N ILE A 226 2.15 11.95 -6.24
CA ILE A 226 1.25 12.99 -5.72
C ILE A 226 0.72 13.88 -6.86
N LEU A 227 1.58 14.31 -7.78
CA LEU A 227 1.16 15.12 -8.93
C LEU A 227 0.15 14.39 -9.83
N MET A 228 0.33 13.08 -10.01
CA MET A 228 -0.59 12.25 -10.78
C MET A 228 -1.93 12.04 -10.07
N TYR A 229 -1.95 11.97 -8.75
CA TYR A 229 -3.19 11.87 -7.97
C TYR A 229 -4.00 13.17 -7.97
N TRP A 230 -3.33 14.32 -8.02
CA TRP A 230 -3.98 15.62 -7.99
C TRP A 230 -4.65 16.02 -9.31
N ARG A 231 -4.16 15.52 -10.45
CA ARG A 231 -4.53 15.98 -11.80
C ARG A 231 -5.63 15.13 -12.43
#